data_AF-A0A2Z4LRS3-F1
#
_entry.id   AF-A0A2Z4LRS3-F1
#
_cell.length_a   1.000
_cell.length_b   1.000
_cell.length_c   1.000
_cell.angle_alpha   90.00
_cell.angle_beta   90.00
_cell.angle_gamma   90.00
#
_symmetry.space_group_name_H-M   'P 1'
#
loop_
_entity.id
_entity.type
_entity.pdbx_description
1 polymer ?
#
loop_
_entity_poly.entity_id
_entity_poly.type
_entity_poly.pdbx_seq_one_letter_code
_entity_poly.pdbx_strand_id
1 'polypeptide(L)'
;MKKYLVLLFMTLLSYGAFAQVTGEVNVLDRDVFYLHYTPETAISDDIDYQKWTTKVGLPPLRLGKLSLFNTLGLDRHQFEYNATTAALDTRNLETFYNANYSLFATYKLSDKWSLNTLLTPFAISNFKGDFSLDEVEFNGNLFLERTFYRRNGGYFQVGLGVGYMTLNGTTQLTPISQIKARLNEKWSFVLGLPNTYVKYDFHPSHSIKLLGDLNDFSARLNGSGSVLTGAEAENAVFTTISGGLEYNFWITKSFGLMAKGTYPVWGDYELRDGDNDTSFEFDTSFSQPFFSVGIKFNPIRSLQNSLKPL
;
A
#
# COMPACT_ATOMS: atom_id res chain seq x y z
N MET A 1 -2.89 -3.85 35.22
CA MET A 1 -3.48 -3.31 33.97
C MET A 1 -2.46 -2.91 32.91
N LYS A 2 -1.43 -2.09 33.20
CA LYS A 2 -0.43 -1.67 32.18
C LYS A 2 0.36 -2.82 31.52
N LYS A 3 0.72 -3.88 32.27
CA LYS A 3 1.47 -5.03 31.73
C LYS A 3 0.66 -5.90 30.75
N TYR A 4 -0.64 -6.06 31.00
CA TYR A 4 -1.54 -6.81 30.12
C TYR A 4 -1.86 -6.07 28.81
N LEU A 5 -1.84 -4.74 28.82
CA LEU A 5 -2.03 -3.93 27.61
C LEU A 5 -0.84 -4.06 26.65
N VAL A 6 0.38 -4.15 27.19
CA VAL A 6 1.62 -4.38 26.42
C VAL A 6 1.67 -5.81 25.87
N LEU A 7 1.22 -6.80 26.66
CA LEU A 7 1.13 -8.19 26.21
C LEU A 7 0.10 -8.35 25.08
N LEU A 8 -1.08 -7.73 25.22
CA LEU A 8 -2.13 -7.69 24.18
C LEU A 8 -1.61 -7.04 22.89
N PHE A 9 -0.78 -5.99 23.02
CA PHE A 9 -0.14 -5.31 21.91
C PHE A 9 0.90 -6.18 21.19
N MET A 10 1.73 -6.93 21.93
CA MET A 10 2.68 -7.87 21.33
C MET A 10 1.98 -9.05 20.66
N THR A 11 0.86 -9.54 21.23
CA THR A 11 0.08 -10.62 20.61
C THR A 11 -0.71 -10.17 19.37
N LEU A 12 -1.08 -8.90 19.27
CA LEU A 12 -1.69 -8.32 18.06
C LEU A 12 -0.65 -8.08 16.95
N LEU A 13 0.62 -7.84 17.31
CA LEU A 13 1.74 -7.77 16.37
C LEU A 13 2.22 -9.15 15.91
N SER A 14 1.85 -10.24 16.60
CA SER A 14 2.27 -11.62 16.27
C SER A 14 1.27 -12.40 15.43
N TYR A 15 0.09 -11.84 15.12
CA TYR A 15 -0.77 -12.40 14.09
C TYR A 15 -0.34 -11.80 12.75
N GLY A 16 0.23 -12.64 11.88
CA GLY A 16 0.66 -12.33 10.52
C GLY A 16 -0.50 -11.95 9.60
N ALA A 17 -1.19 -10.87 9.94
CA ALA A 17 -2.03 -10.15 9.00
C ALA A 17 -1.06 -9.29 8.19
N PHE A 18 -0.78 -9.74 6.97
CA PHE A 18 -0.30 -8.87 5.90
C PHE A 18 -1.53 -8.61 5.00
N ALA A 19 -1.60 -7.53 4.23
CA ALA A 19 -2.79 -7.24 3.40
C ALA A 19 -2.41 -6.52 2.11
N GLN A 20 -2.92 -6.94 0.96
CA GLN A 20 -2.89 -6.13 -0.25
C GLN A 20 -3.79 -4.93 0.00
N VAL A 21 -3.22 -3.74 0.08
CA VAL A 21 -4.03 -2.54 0.25
C VAL A 21 -3.72 -1.56 -0.85
N THR A 22 -4.55 -1.68 -1.86
CA THR A 22 -4.76 -0.63 -2.83
C THR A 22 -5.58 0.49 -2.15
N GLY A 23 -4.92 1.61 -1.88
CA GLY A 23 -5.54 2.81 -1.34
C GLY A 23 -4.98 3.29 0.01
N GLU A 24 -4.99 4.61 0.22
CA GLU A 24 -4.56 5.22 1.47
C GLU A 24 -5.69 5.19 2.51
N VAL A 25 -5.73 4.24 3.43
CA VAL A 25 -6.69 4.25 4.56
C VAL A 25 -6.06 4.79 5.84
N ASN A 26 -4.81 4.39 6.06
CA ASN A 26 -4.07 4.67 7.27
C ASN A 26 -2.88 5.60 6.98
N VAL A 27 -3.15 6.88 6.71
CA VAL A 27 -2.11 7.89 6.48
C VAL A 27 -2.51 9.22 7.14
N LEU A 28 -1.51 9.97 7.58
CA LEU A 28 -1.69 11.33 8.10
C LEU A 28 -1.56 12.40 7.01
N ASP A 29 -0.66 12.17 6.06
CA ASP A 29 -0.37 13.07 4.95
C ASP A 29 -0.87 12.38 3.67
N ARG A 30 -1.94 12.92 3.07
CA ARG A 30 -2.52 12.41 1.82
C ARG A 30 -2.12 13.33 0.69
N ASP A 31 -1.20 12.88 -0.15
CA ASP A 31 -0.82 13.62 -1.34
C ASP A 31 -1.94 13.54 -2.37
N VAL A 32 -2.25 14.68 -2.99
CA VAL A 32 -3.27 14.78 -4.04
C VAL A 32 -2.75 14.19 -5.34
N PHE A 33 -1.46 14.27 -5.58
CA PHE A 33 -0.84 13.53 -6.66
C PHE A 33 0.53 13.04 -6.23
N TYR A 34 0.91 11.86 -6.70
CA TYR A 34 2.29 11.46 -6.72
C TYR A 34 2.59 10.57 -7.92
N LEU A 35 3.86 10.55 -8.28
CA LEU A 35 4.45 9.61 -9.21
C LEU A 35 5.74 9.09 -8.57
N HIS A 36 5.78 7.80 -8.29
CA HIS A 36 6.94 7.11 -7.74
C HIS A 36 7.51 6.16 -8.79
N TYR A 37 8.83 6.11 -8.85
CA TYR A 37 9.60 5.25 -9.74
C TYR A 37 10.64 4.49 -8.94
N THR A 38 10.56 3.16 -8.99
CA THR A 38 11.61 2.23 -8.56
C THR A 38 12.32 1.75 -9.82
N PRO A 39 13.60 2.10 -10.02
CA PRO A 39 14.36 1.57 -11.14
C PRO A 39 14.59 0.08 -10.98
N GLU A 40 14.95 -0.53 -12.09
CA GLU A 40 15.30 -1.94 -12.17
C GLU A 40 16.30 -2.33 -11.09
N THR A 41 15.95 -3.37 -10.34
CA THR A 41 16.71 -3.88 -9.20
C THR A 41 16.61 -5.41 -9.19
N ALA A 42 17.74 -6.08 -9.06
CA ALA A 42 17.77 -7.53 -8.98
C ALA A 42 17.07 -8.03 -7.70
N ILE A 43 16.06 -8.87 -7.87
CA ILE A 43 15.43 -9.63 -6.79
C ILE A 43 16.22 -10.92 -6.54
N SER A 44 16.64 -11.58 -7.61
CA SER A 44 17.50 -12.76 -7.61
C SER A 44 18.45 -12.69 -8.81
N ASP A 45 19.31 -13.70 -8.99
CA ASP A 45 20.20 -13.75 -10.15
C ASP A 45 19.42 -13.84 -11.49
N ASP A 46 18.16 -14.28 -11.41
CA ASP A 46 17.33 -14.58 -12.57
C ASP A 46 16.21 -13.56 -12.82
N ILE A 47 15.95 -12.65 -11.88
CA ILE A 47 14.79 -11.76 -11.93
C ILE A 47 15.16 -10.34 -11.52
N ASP A 48 14.92 -9.41 -12.43
CA ASP A 48 14.98 -7.97 -12.19
C ASP A 48 13.55 -7.39 -12.07
N TYR A 49 13.38 -6.42 -11.16
CA TYR A 49 12.08 -5.81 -10.88
C TYR A 49 12.12 -4.29 -10.95
N GLN A 50 11.09 -3.73 -11.59
CA GLN A 50 10.88 -2.30 -11.74
C GLN A 50 9.42 -1.96 -11.41
N LYS A 51 9.20 -0.79 -10.80
CA LYS A 51 7.85 -0.35 -10.42
C LYS A 51 7.61 1.12 -10.75
N TRP A 52 6.45 1.40 -11.31
CA TRP A 52 5.87 2.74 -11.38
C TRP A 52 4.56 2.77 -10.61
N THR A 53 4.36 3.80 -9.78
CA THR A 53 3.13 4.01 -9.02
C THR A 53 2.69 5.45 -9.18
N THR A 54 1.50 5.63 -9.74
CA THR A 54 0.89 6.94 -9.97
C THR A 54 -0.42 7.03 -9.23
N LYS A 55 -0.68 8.19 -8.63
CA LYS A 55 -1.96 8.46 -7.98
C LYS A 55 -2.44 9.87 -8.28
N VAL A 56 -3.75 10.00 -8.48
CA VAL A 56 -4.47 11.27 -8.58
C VAL A 56 -5.67 11.26 -7.65
N GLY A 57 -5.67 12.17 -6.68
CA GLY A 57 -6.78 12.46 -5.79
C GLY A 57 -7.64 13.59 -6.34
N LEU A 58 -8.96 13.45 -6.22
CA LEU A 58 -9.88 14.53 -6.52
C LEU A 58 -10.10 15.39 -5.26
N PRO A 59 -10.49 16.68 -5.41
CA PRO A 59 -10.88 17.51 -4.28
C PRO A 59 -11.92 16.80 -3.40
N PRO A 60 -11.77 16.83 -2.06
CA PRO A 60 -12.68 16.14 -1.18
C PRO A 60 -14.08 16.78 -1.21
N LEU A 61 -15.12 15.95 -1.21
CA LEU A 61 -16.50 16.41 -1.10
C LEU A 61 -16.92 16.39 0.37
N ARG A 62 -17.43 17.50 0.89
CA ARG A 62 -17.90 17.61 2.28
C ARG A 62 -19.38 17.92 2.32
N LEU A 63 -20.14 17.04 2.97
CA LEU A 63 -21.60 17.10 3.10
C LEU A 63 -21.97 16.98 4.58
N GLY A 64 -21.98 18.11 5.28
CA GLY A 64 -22.24 18.15 6.72
C GLY A 64 -21.21 17.34 7.52
N LYS A 65 -21.67 16.23 8.11
CA LYS A 65 -20.81 15.31 8.89
C LYS A 65 -20.05 14.30 8.04
N LEU A 66 -20.39 14.16 6.76
CA LEU A 66 -19.76 13.25 5.82
C LEU A 66 -18.66 13.96 5.03
N SER A 67 -17.49 13.34 4.91
CA SER A 67 -16.45 13.73 3.97
C SER A 67 -16.07 12.55 3.09
N LEU A 68 -15.94 12.79 1.79
CA LEU A 68 -15.60 11.81 0.78
C LEU A 68 -14.27 12.21 0.13
N PHE A 69 -13.39 11.24 -0.02
CA PHE A 69 -12.10 11.40 -0.69
C PHE A 69 -12.03 10.36 -1.81
N ASN A 70 -11.80 10.83 -3.03
CA ASN A 70 -11.76 10.01 -4.22
C ASN A 70 -10.33 9.98 -4.74
N THR A 71 -9.89 8.82 -5.21
CA THR A 71 -8.53 8.63 -5.69
C THR A 71 -8.54 7.63 -6.84
N LEU A 72 -7.78 7.92 -7.88
CA LEU A 72 -7.43 7.00 -8.95
C LEU A 72 -5.96 6.62 -8.81
N GLY A 73 -5.67 5.33 -8.88
CA GLY A 73 -4.33 4.77 -8.83
C GLY A 73 -4.02 3.95 -10.08
N LEU A 74 -2.77 4.04 -10.52
CA LEU A 74 -2.21 3.22 -11.59
C LEU A 74 -0.82 2.75 -11.17
N ASP A 75 -0.63 1.43 -11.11
CA ASP A 75 0.70 0.83 -10.95
C ASP A 75 1.10 0.07 -12.21
N ARG A 76 2.39 0.05 -12.50
CA ARG A 76 3.01 -0.83 -13.49
C ARG A 76 4.13 -1.58 -12.80
N HIS A 77 4.00 -2.90 -12.76
CA HIS A 77 4.99 -3.84 -12.26
C HIS A 77 5.64 -4.48 -13.47
N GLN A 78 6.97 -4.39 -13.57
CA GLN A 78 7.72 -5.01 -14.66
C GLN A 78 8.74 -5.97 -14.08
N PHE A 79 8.79 -7.16 -14.67
CA PHE A 79 9.72 -8.23 -14.38
C PHE A 79 10.52 -8.54 -15.63
N GLU A 80 11.83 -8.63 -15.48
CA GLU A 80 12.72 -9.11 -16.52
C GLU A 80 13.35 -10.43 -16.05
N TYR A 81 13.30 -11.44 -16.92
CA TYR A 81 13.73 -12.80 -16.59
C TYR A 81 14.98 -13.15 -17.40
N ASN A 82 16.05 -13.54 -16.71
CA ASN A 82 17.31 -13.94 -17.34
C ASN A 82 17.26 -15.40 -17.84
N ALA A 83 18.23 -15.75 -18.70
CA ALA A 83 18.22 -16.99 -19.50
C ALA A 83 18.15 -18.32 -18.71
N THR A 84 18.32 -18.32 -17.39
CA THR A 84 18.22 -19.51 -16.53
C THR A 84 16.77 -19.95 -16.29
N THR A 85 15.77 -19.08 -16.55
CA THR A 85 14.34 -19.44 -16.56
C THR A 85 13.86 -20.02 -17.91
N ALA A 86 14.78 -20.44 -18.80
CA ALA A 86 14.52 -20.81 -20.20
C ALA A 86 13.49 -21.92 -20.47
N ALA A 87 12.97 -22.60 -19.44
CA ALA A 87 11.88 -23.56 -19.57
C ALA A 87 10.47 -22.91 -19.56
N LEU A 88 10.37 -21.63 -19.20
CA LEU A 88 9.11 -20.87 -19.07
C LEU A 88 8.88 -19.97 -20.29
N ASP A 89 7.64 -19.93 -20.79
CA ASP A 89 7.20 -18.87 -21.70
C ASP A 89 6.83 -17.63 -20.87
N THR A 90 7.83 -16.81 -20.58
CA THR A 90 7.69 -15.63 -19.70
C THR A 90 7.04 -14.43 -20.38
N ARG A 91 6.71 -14.51 -21.67
CA ARG A 91 6.14 -13.37 -22.42
C ARG A 91 4.95 -12.77 -21.71
N ASN A 92 4.09 -13.58 -21.11
CA ASN A 92 2.88 -13.09 -20.42
C ASN A 92 3.10 -12.61 -18.98
N LEU A 93 4.34 -12.68 -18.47
CA LEU A 93 4.71 -12.36 -17.09
C LEU A 93 5.55 -11.09 -16.96
N GLU A 94 5.98 -10.48 -18.07
CA GLU A 94 6.91 -9.35 -18.08
C GLU A 94 6.32 -8.06 -17.49
N THR A 95 5.03 -7.83 -17.64
CA THR A 95 4.42 -6.57 -17.21
C THR A 95 2.99 -6.77 -16.74
N PHE A 96 2.69 -6.24 -15.56
CA PHE A 96 1.37 -6.18 -14.97
C PHE A 96 0.99 -4.72 -14.69
N TYR A 97 -0.28 -4.41 -14.89
CA TYR A 97 -0.84 -3.11 -14.58
C TYR A 97 -1.93 -3.27 -13.54
N ASN A 98 -1.95 -2.37 -12.56
CA ASN A 98 -3.02 -2.26 -11.57
C ASN A 98 -3.75 -0.94 -11.79
N ALA A 99 -5.03 -0.99 -12.12
CA ALA A 99 -5.89 0.18 -12.17
C ALA A 99 -6.90 0.12 -11.03
N ASN A 100 -6.95 1.18 -10.23
CA ASN A 100 -7.80 1.20 -9.05
C ASN A 100 -8.48 2.55 -8.83
N TYR A 101 -9.65 2.47 -8.21
CA TYR A 101 -10.38 3.64 -7.70
C TYR A 101 -10.62 3.44 -6.22
N SER A 102 -10.25 4.41 -5.39
CA SER A 102 -10.47 4.40 -3.94
C SER A 102 -11.47 5.49 -3.54
N LEU A 103 -12.55 5.09 -2.88
CA LEU A 103 -13.51 5.97 -2.21
C LEU A 103 -13.36 5.82 -0.70
N PHE A 104 -12.74 6.81 -0.05
CA PHE A 104 -12.68 6.87 1.40
C PHE A 104 -13.75 7.82 1.93
N ALA A 105 -14.68 7.31 2.73
CA ALA A 105 -15.74 8.06 3.37
C ALA A 105 -15.53 8.09 4.89
N THR A 106 -15.65 9.29 5.48
CA THR A 106 -15.62 9.48 6.93
C THR A 106 -16.86 10.22 7.39
N TYR A 107 -17.56 9.64 8.34
CA TYR A 107 -18.77 10.19 8.96
C TYR A 107 -18.48 10.55 10.42
N LYS A 108 -18.50 11.85 10.75
CA LYS A 108 -18.27 12.34 12.10
C LYS A 108 -19.48 12.04 12.99
N LEU A 109 -19.35 11.07 13.89
CA LEU A 109 -20.37 10.73 14.89
C LEU A 109 -20.40 11.77 16.02
N SER A 110 -19.22 12.25 16.42
CA SER A 110 -19.01 13.32 17.40
C SER A 110 -17.63 13.96 17.19
N ASP A 111 -17.25 14.94 18.01
CA ASP A 111 -15.92 15.56 18.00
C ASP A 111 -14.76 14.57 18.24
N LYS A 112 -15.05 13.39 18.80
CA LYS A 112 -14.06 12.37 19.14
C LYS A 112 -14.24 11.05 18.41
N TRP A 113 -15.34 10.87 17.67
CA TRP A 113 -15.67 9.59 17.05
C TRP A 113 -16.03 9.79 15.58
N SER A 114 -15.44 8.97 14.71
CA SER A 114 -15.82 8.85 13.31
C SER A 114 -16.03 7.40 12.92
N LEU A 115 -17.00 7.17 12.04
CA LEU A 115 -17.13 5.92 11.28
C LEU A 115 -16.46 6.14 9.93
N ASN A 116 -15.58 5.22 9.54
CA ASN A 116 -14.77 5.37 8.34
C ASN A 116 -14.90 4.12 7.49
N THR A 117 -14.97 4.31 6.18
CA THR A 117 -14.96 3.22 5.22
C THR A 117 -14.08 3.56 4.02
N LEU A 118 -13.39 2.55 3.50
CA LEU A 118 -12.74 2.60 2.20
C LEU A 118 -13.42 1.56 1.31
N LEU A 119 -13.72 1.92 0.08
CA LEU A 119 -14.08 1.00 -0.98
C LEU A 119 -13.10 1.18 -2.13
N THR A 120 -12.49 0.08 -2.59
CA THR A 120 -11.52 0.08 -3.68
C THR A 120 -11.83 -1.03 -4.67
N PRO A 121 -12.66 -0.79 -5.70
CA PRO A 121 -12.62 -1.61 -6.90
C PRO A 121 -11.27 -1.45 -7.61
N PHE A 122 -10.72 -2.57 -8.10
CA PHE A 122 -9.47 -2.58 -8.83
C PHE A 122 -9.45 -3.71 -9.87
N ALA A 123 -8.64 -3.54 -10.91
CA ALA A 123 -8.35 -4.58 -11.89
C ALA A 123 -6.83 -4.66 -12.05
N ILE A 124 -6.31 -5.87 -11.97
CA ILE A 124 -4.88 -6.11 -12.09
C ILE A 124 -4.61 -7.31 -13.00
N SER A 125 -3.88 -7.05 -14.08
CA SER A 125 -3.65 -8.03 -15.14
C SER A 125 -2.44 -7.63 -15.99
N ASN A 126 -1.94 -8.57 -16.78
CA ASN A 126 -1.01 -8.28 -17.88
C ASN A 126 -1.71 -7.63 -19.10
N PHE A 127 -3.05 -7.59 -19.11
CA PHE A 127 -3.91 -7.03 -20.17
C PHE A 127 -3.55 -7.47 -21.60
N LYS A 128 -3.07 -8.72 -21.77
CA LYS A 128 -2.74 -9.29 -23.09
C LYS A 128 -3.92 -9.96 -23.80
N GLY A 129 -5.11 -9.92 -23.20
CA GLY A 129 -6.39 -10.35 -23.78
C GLY A 129 -7.46 -9.25 -23.70
N ASP A 130 -8.70 -9.60 -24.06
CA ASP A 130 -9.84 -8.68 -23.94
C ASP A 130 -10.13 -8.38 -22.48
N PHE A 131 -10.33 -7.10 -22.16
CA PHE A 131 -10.74 -6.69 -20.81
C PHE A 131 -12.20 -7.08 -20.55
N SER A 132 -12.46 -7.66 -19.39
CA SER A 132 -13.81 -7.98 -18.96
C SER A 132 -14.08 -7.48 -17.54
N LEU A 133 -15.33 -7.10 -17.24
CA LEU A 133 -15.71 -6.52 -15.95
C LEU A 133 -15.69 -7.55 -14.81
N ASP A 134 -15.70 -8.85 -15.11
CA ASP A 134 -15.52 -9.94 -14.14
C ASP A 134 -14.06 -10.07 -13.65
N GLU A 135 -13.13 -9.32 -14.25
CA GLU A 135 -11.74 -9.14 -13.80
C GLU A 135 -11.60 -8.04 -12.74
N VAL A 136 -12.68 -7.30 -12.44
CA VAL A 136 -12.68 -6.29 -11.38
C VAL A 136 -12.88 -6.95 -10.02
N GLU A 137 -11.86 -6.85 -9.20
CA GLU A 137 -11.86 -7.24 -7.80
C GLU A 137 -12.20 -6.06 -6.88
N PHE A 138 -12.44 -6.37 -5.60
CA PHE A 138 -12.89 -5.37 -4.64
C PHE A 138 -12.25 -5.54 -3.27
N ASN A 139 -11.61 -4.48 -2.80
CA ASN A 139 -11.16 -4.34 -1.42
C ASN A 139 -12.05 -3.33 -0.68
N GLY A 140 -12.33 -3.58 0.60
CA GLY A 140 -13.17 -2.68 1.38
C GLY A 140 -12.95 -2.78 2.87
N ASN A 141 -12.89 -1.64 3.55
CA ASN A 141 -12.63 -1.55 4.98
C ASN A 141 -13.75 -0.77 5.67
N LEU A 142 -14.11 -1.17 6.89
CA LEU A 142 -15.05 -0.45 7.77
C LEU A 142 -14.47 -0.42 9.18
N PHE A 143 -14.28 0.76 9.74
CA PHE A 143 -13.73 0.91 11.08
C PHE A 143 -14.27 2.12 11.82
N LEU A 144 -14.40 1.95 13.14
CA LEU A 144 -14.70 3.02 14.07
C LEU A 144 -13.39 3.61 14.58
N GLU A 145 -13.25 4.93 14.54
CA GLU A 145 -12.06 5.63 14.98
C GLU A 145 -12.38 6.59 16.13
N ARG A 146 -11.55 6.53 17.18
CA ARG A 146 -11.62 7.45 18.31
C ARG A 146 -10.40 8.37 18.33
N THR A 147 -10.64 9.66 18.43
CA THR A 147 -9.62 10.69 18.58
C THR A 147 -9.45 11.11 20.04
N PHE A 148 -8.20 11.17 20.49
CA PHE A 148 -7.79 11.68 21.78
C PHE A 148 -6.90 12.91 21.58
N TYR A 149 -7.40 14.06 22.04
CA TYR A 149 -6.67 15.33 21.98
C TYR A 149 -5.71 15.48 23.14
N ARG A 150 -4.51 16.00 22.87
CA ARG A 150 -3.50 16.27 23.91
C ARG A 150 -3.61 17.72 24.37
N ARG A 151 -3.36 17.95 25.68
CA ARG A 151 -3.44 19.29 26.30
C ARG A 151 -2.44 20.29 25.70
N ASN A 152 -1.26 19.83 25.29
CA ASN A 152 -0.18 20.67 24.76
C ASN A 152 -0.16 20.69 23.21
N GLY A 153 -1.29 20.39 22.57
CA GLY A 153 -1.37 20.22 21.12
C GLY A 153 -1.00 18.81 20.67
N GLY A 154 -1.56 18.43 19.51
CA GLY A 154 -1.43 17.09 18.93
C GLY A 154 -2.57 16.16 19.33
N TYR A 155 -2.56 14.98 18.72
CA TYR A 155 -3.62 13.99 18.89
C TYR A 155 -3.11 12.57 18.63
N PHE A 156 -3.88 11.61 19.11
CA PHE A 156 -3.75 10.18 18.81
C PHE A 156 -5.12 9.64 18.42
N GLN A 157 -5.18 8.78 17.41
CA GLN A 157 -6.40 8.15 16.94
C GLN A 157 -6.21 6.63 16.99
N VAL A 158 -7.24 5.93 17.47
CA VAL A 158 -7.32 4.47 17.45
C VAL A 158 -8.47 4.08 16.57
N GLY A 159 -8.21 3.26 15.56
CA GLY A 159 -9.22 2.64 14.72
C GLY A 159 -9.31 1.15 15.00
N LEU A 160 -10.53 0.63 15.08
CA LEU A 160 -10.83 -0.81 15.12
C LEU A 160 -11.95 -1.12 14.15
N GLY A 161 -11.82 -2.22 13.40
CA GLY A 161 -12.77 -2.58 12.38
C GLY A 161 -12.48 -3.90 11.69
N VAL A 162 -13.02 -4.05 10.49
CA VAL A 162 -12.87 -5.21 9.62
C VAL A 162 -12.62 -4.74 8.20
N GLY A 163 -11.78 -5.48 7.48
CA GLY A 163 -11.54 -5.34 6.05
C GLY A 163 -11.91 -6.61 5.32
N TYR A 164 -12.35 -6.48 4.10
CA TYR A 164 -12.39 -7.52 3.08
C TYR A 164 -11.29 -7.15 2.10
N MET A 165 -10.18 -7.88 2.13
CA MET A 165 -8.97 -7.52 1.40
C MET A 165 -8.33 -8.77 0.79
N THR A 166 -7.86 -8.64 -0.45
CA THR A 166 -6.91 -9.58 -1.05
C THR A 166 -5.57 -9.48 -0.32
N LEU A 167 -4.89 -10.60 -0.12
CA LEU A 167 -3.52 -10.69 0.40
C LEU A 167 -2.90 -11.91 -0.22
N ASN A 168 -1.71 -11.77 -0.83
CA ASN A 168 -0.99 -12.88 -1.40
C ASN A 168 -1.95 -13.76 -2.24
N GLY A 169 -2.70 -13.13 -3.14
CA GLY A 169 -3.72 -13.76 -4.00
C GLY A 169 -5.01 -14.24 -3.33
N THR A 170 -5.11 -14.16 -2.00
CA THR A 170 -6.28 -14.68 -1.26
C THR A 170 -7.13 -13.56 -0.68
N THR A 171 -8.41 -13.52 -1.03
CA THR A 171 -9.35 -12.55 -0.47
C THR A 171 -9.97 -13.06 0.82
N GLN A 172 -9.83 -12.30 1.90
CA GLN A 172 -10.30 -12.73 3.21
C GLN A 172 -10.83 -11.56 4.06
N LEU A 173 -11.61 -11.91 5.09
CA LEU A 173 -11.99 -10.96 6.14
C LEU A 173 -10.83 -10.82 7.14
N THR A 174 -10.32 -9.60 7.29
CA THR A 174 -9.17 -9.29 8.14
C THR A 174 -9.58 -8.29 9.23
N PRO A 175 -9.26 -8.56 10.51
CA PRO A 175 -9.44 -7.55 11.55
C PRO A 175 -8.51 -6.36 11.30
N ILE A 176 -9.06 -5.15 11.39
CA ILE A 176 -8.29 -3.92 11.26
C ILE A 176 -8.06 -3.33 12.63
N SER A 177 -6.81 -3.11 12.97
CA SER A 177 -6.41 -2.24 14.09
C SER A 177 -5.38 -1.25 13.60
N GLN A 178 -5.63 0.03 13.89
CA GLN A 178 -4.72 1.09 13.47
C GLN A 178 -4.55 2.13 14.56
N ILE A 179 -3.35 2.68 14.62
CA ILE A 179 -3.02 3.78 15.49
C ILE A 179 -2.25 4.82 14.69
N LYS A 180 -2.74 6.05 14.70
CA LYS A 180 -2.02 7.19 14.13
C LYS A 180 -1.95 8.33 15.13
N ALA A 181 -0.84 9.04 15.14
CA ALA A 181 -0.68 10.17 16.03
C ALA A 181 0.16 11.26 15.38
N ARG A 182 -0.25 12.51 15.64
CA ARG A 182 0.62 13.67 15.49
C ARG A 182 0.92 14.18 16.90
N LEU A 183 2.12 13.87 17.39
CA LEU A 183 2.51 14.17 18.77
C LEU A 183 2.82 15.65 18.92
N ASN A 184 3.53 16.22 17.96
CA ASN A 184 3.85 17.64 17.87
C ASN A 184 4.13 18.01 16.41
N GLU A 185 4.68 19.20 16.17
CA GLU A 185 5.00 19.68 14.81
C GLU A 185 6.09 18.85 14.12
N LYS A 186 6.91 18.11 14.87
CA LYS A 186 8.03 17.34 14.35
C LYS A 186 7.75 15.84 14.27
N TRP A 187 7.02 15.28 15.23
CA TRP A 187 6.85 13.84 15.36
C TRP A 187 5.44 13.40 15.07
N SER A 188 5.32 12.48 14.13
CA SER A 188 4.08 11.77 13.84
C SER A 188 4.37 10.30 13.55
N PHE A 189 3.37 9.44 13.73
CA PHE A 189 3.51 8.03 13.40
C PHE A 189 2.17 7.44 12.98
N VAL A 190 2.25 6.35 12.25
CA VAL A 190 1.16 5.48 11.87
C VAL A 190 1.62 4.05 12.11
N LEU A 191 0.80 3.25 12.79
CA LEU A 191 1.00 1.83 13.03
C LEU A 191 -0.26 1.10 12.57
N GLY A 192 -0.08 -0.01 11.88
CA GLY A 192 -1.16 -0.84 11.34
C GLY A 192 -0.93 -1.14 9.86
N LEU A 193 -1.91 -1.80 9.25
CA LEU A 193 -1.86 -2.16 7.83
C LEU A 193 -2.67 -1.15 7.00
N PRO A 194 -2.23 -0.89 5.75
CA PRO A 194 -0.98 -1.34 5.14
C PRO A 194 0.23 -0.50 5.57
N ASN A 195 0.00 0.70 6.08
CA ASN A 195 1.06 1.67 6.32
C ASN A 195 1.52 1.64 7.77
N THR A 196 2.81 1.42 7.95
CA THR A 196 3.48 1.60 9.24
C THR A 196 4.69 2.50 9.05
N TYR A 197 4.70 3.65 9.73
CA TYR A 197 5.84 4.56 9.70
C TYR A 197 5.92 5.45 10.94
N VAL A 198 7.14 5.90 11.24
CA VAL A 198 7.43 7.01 12.14
C VAL A 198 8.07 8.12 11.31
N LYS A 199 7.54 9.33 11.41
CA LYS A 199 7.96 10.49 10.66
C LYS A 199 8.53 11.57 11.58
N TYR A 200 9.67 12.11 11.17
CA TYR A 200 10.32 13.26 11.78
C TYR A 200 10.44 14.42 10.77
N ASP A 201 9.63 15.45 10.99
CA ASP A 201 9.68 16.74 10.28
C ASP A 201 10.72 17.65 10.98
N PHE A 202 11.96 17.65 10.51
CA PHE A 202 13.04 18.46 11.09
C PHE A 202 13.07 19.90 10.57
N HIS A 203 12.40 20.14 9.44
CA HIS A 203 12.17 21.47 8.86
C HIS A 203 10.80 21.48 8.16
N PRO A 204 10.11 22.63 8.02
CA PRO A 204 8.85 22.69 7.27
C PRO A 204 8.91 22.13 5.84
N SER A 205 10.10 22.14 5.23
CA SER A 205 10.35 21.57 3.89
C SER A 205 10.97 20.18 3.90
N HIS A 206 11.42 19.66 5.05
CA HIS A 206 12.20 18.43 5.10
C HIS A 206 11.68 17.48 6.16
N SER A 207 11.47 16.23 5.76
CA SER A 207 11.07 15.17 6.67
C SER A 207 11.69 13.85 6.29
N ILE A 208 11.96 13.02 7.30
CA ILE A 208 12.38 11.63 7.13
C ILE A 208 11.33 10.71 7.75
N LYS A 209 11.07 9.57 7.12
CA LYS A 209 10.23 8.50 7.64
C LYS A 209 11.06 7.24 7.78
N LEU A 210 10.93 6.57 8.92
CA LEU A 210 11.23 5.15 9.07
C LEU A 210 9.94 4.38 8.81
N LEU A 211 9.94 3.46 7.85
CA LEU A 211 8.72 2.81 7.38
C LEU A 211 8.88 1.30 7.19
N GLY A 212 7.76 0.59 7.35
CA GLY A 212 7.54 -0.72 6.75
C GLY A 212 6.74 -0.54 5.46
N ASP A 213 7.19 -1.18 4.40
CA ASP A 213 6.59 -1.17 3.06
C ASP A 213 6.04 -2.57 2.77
N LEU A 214 4.79 -2.63 2.28
CA LEU A 214 4.18 -3.86 1.79
C LEU A 214 3.85 -3.66 0.32
N ASN A 215 4.54 -4.41 -0.53
CA ASN A 215 4.30 -4.44 -1.97
C ASN A 215 3.67 -5.76 -2.32
N ASP A 216 2.35 -5.78 -2.43
CA ASP A 216 1.57 -6.97 -2.75
C ASP A 216 0.82 -6.73 -4.06
N PHE A 217 0.90 -7.69 -4.97
CA PHE A 217 0.02 -7.77 -6.10
C PHE A 217 -0.29 -9.21 -6.49
N SER A 218 -1.55 -9.46 -6.87
CA SER A 218 -2.02 -10.71 -7.44
C SER A 218 -2.67 -10.39 -8.76
N ALA A 219 -2.03 -10.73 -9.88
CA ALA A 219 -2.49 -10.38 -11.22
C ALA A 219 -3.02 -11.60 -11.96
N ARG A 220 -4.18 -11.46 -12.60
CA ARG A 220 -4.67 -12.48 -13.54
C ARG A 220 -3.81 -12.50 -14.81
N LEU A 221 -3.55 -13.69 -15.32
CA LEU A 221 -2.82 -13.94 -16.55
C LEU A 221 -3.80 -14.06 -17.71
N ASN A 222 -3.93 -12.99 -18.50
CA ASN A 222 -4.79 -13.00 -19.67
C ASN A 222 -3.97 -13.42 -20.90
N GLY A 223 -4.49 -14.39 -21.67
CA GLY A 223 -3.89 -14.87 -22.92
C GLY A 223 -3.82 -16.39 -23.02
N SER A 224 -3.99 -16.93 -24.22
CA SER A 224 -3.93 -18.38 -24.49
C SER A 224 -2.48 -18.86 -24.50
N GLY A 225 -2.01 -19.48 -23.42
CA GLY A 225 -0.70 -20.12 -23.38
C GLY A 225 -0.40 -20.71 -22.02
N SER A 226 -0.19 -22.02 -21.98
CA SER A 226 0.39 -22.72 -20.82
C SER A 226 1.76 -22.10 -20.55
N VAL A 227 1.89 -21.38 -19.43
CA VAL A 227 3.12 -20.66 -19.03
C VAL A 227 4.25 -21.65 -18.69
N LEU A 228 3.86 -22.87 -18.31
CA LEU A 228 4.70 -24.00 -17.94
C LEU A 228 4.34 -25.19 -18.81
N THR A 229 5.29 -25.92 -19.41
CA THR A 229 4.98 -27.16 -20.15
C THR A 229 4.24 -28.17 -19.26
N GLY A 230 2.92 -28.26 -19.41
CA GLY A 230 2.06 -29.21 -18.68
C GLY A 230 1.35 -28.69 -17.42
N ALA A 231 1.48 -27.39 -17.09
CA ALA A 231 0.74 -26.75 -16.00
C ALA A 231 0.07 -25.44 -16.48
N GLU A 232 -1.16 -25.22 -16.06
CA GLU A 232 -1.92 -24.00 -16.31
C GLU A 232 -1.73 -23.06 -15.11
N ALA A 233 -1.20 -21.86 -15.37
CA ALA A 233 -1.13 -20.80 -14.38
C ALA A 233 -2.13 -19.72 -14.76
N GLU A 234 -2.99 -19.33 -13.83
CA GLU A 234 -4.01 -18.29 -13.99
C GLU A 234 -3.63 -16.99 -13.30
N ASN A 235 -2.80 -17.05 -12.25
CA ASN A 235 -2.43 -15.87 -11.46
C ASN A 235 -0.91 -15.79 -11.26
N ALA A 236 -0.39 -14.56 -11.28
CA ALA A 236 0.96 -14.23 -10.81
C ALA A 236 0.84 -13.43 -9.50
N VAL A 237 1.41 -13.96 -8.43
CA VAL A 237 1.28 -13.41 -7.07
C VAL A 237 2.65 -13.04 -6.54
N PHE A 238 2.87 -11.74 -6.30
CA PHE A 238 4.12 -11.22 -5.76
C PHE A 238 3.86 -10.40 -4.51
N THR A 239 4.54 -10.75 -3.43
CA THR A 239 4.41 -10.07 -2.16
C THR A 239 5.78 -9.80 -1.57
N THR A 240 6.05 -8.56 -1.13
CA THR A 240 7.24 -8.25 -0.35
C THR A 240 6.93 -7.39 0.86
N ILE A 241 7.59 -7.72 1.97
CA ILE A 241 7.61 -6.92 3.19
C ILE A 241 9.02 -6.35 3.31
N SER A 242 9.12 -5.03 3.36
CA SER A 242 10.40 -4.33 3.42
C SER A 242 10.46 -3.34 4.57
N GLY A 243 11.66 -3.14 5.13
CA GLY A 243 11.93 -2.05 6.06
C GLY A 243 12.78 -0.98 5.38
N GLY A 244 12.55 0.30 5.68
CA GLY A 244 13.33 1.35 5.02
C GLY A 244 13.15 2.77 5.50
N LEU A 245 13.76 3.69 4.76
CA LEU A 245 13.71 5.13 5.00
C LEU A 245 13.13 5.85 3.78
N GLU A 246 12.28 6.84 4.02
CA GLU A 246 11.81 7.78 3.00
C GLU A 246 12.16 9.21 3.41
N TYR A 247 12.93 9.89 2.57
CA TYR A 247 13.19 11.30 2.67
C TYR A 247 12.25 12.09 1.76
N ASN A 248 11.66 13.16 2.30
CA ASN A 248 10.80 14.07 1.54
C ASN A 248 11.34 15.50 1.61
N PHE A 249 11.43 16.13 0.45
CA PHE A 249 11.84 17.52 0.28
C PHE A 249 10.77 18.33 -0.45
N TRP A 250 10.21 19.33 0.21
CA TRP A 250 9.18 20.21 -0.34
C TRP A 250 9.81 21.49 -0.88
N ILE A 251 9.90 21.57 -2.21
CA ILE A 251 10.43 22.72 -2.94
C ILE A 251 9.53 23.95 -2.73
N THR A 252 8.22 23.73 -2.75
CA THR A 252 7.20 24.74 -2.43
C THR A 252 6.29 24.24 -1.32
N LYS A 253 5.30 25.04 -0.93
CA LYS A 253 4.28 24.60 0.04
C LYS A 253 3.48 23.38 -0.43
N SER A 254 3.44 23.13 -1.74
CA SER A 254 2.57 22.13 -2.36
C SER A 254 3.28 21.16 -3.29
N PHE A 255 4.51 21.43 -3.73
CA PHE A 255 5.27 20.53 -4.59
C PHE A 255 6.48 19.98 -3.83
N GLY A 256 6.69 18.68 -3.92
CA GLY A 256 7.78 17.99 -3.24
C GLY A 256 8.38 16.86 -4.07
N LEU A 257 9.57 16.46 -3.65
CA LEU A 257 10.31 15.32 -4.13
C LEU A 257 10.42 14.30 -2.99
N MET A 258 10.54 13.03 -3.36
CA MET A 258 10.82 11.95 -2.43
C MET A 258 11.99 11.11 -2.91
N ALA A 259 12.74 10.56 -1.97
CA ALA A 259 13.69 9.46 -2.19
C ALA A 259 13.45 8.40 -1.10
N LYS A 260 13.30 7.14 -1.48
CA LYS A 260 12.97 6.02 -0.60
C LYS A 260 13.99 4.90 -0.81
N GLY A 261 14.50 4.31 0.26
CA GLY A 261 15.35 3.13 0.21
C GLY A 261 14.80 2.08 1.17
N THR A 262 14.49 0.90 0.66
CA THR A 262 13.87 -0.20 1.40
C THR A 262 14.60 -1.50 1.15
N TYR A 263 14.80 -2.30 2.19
CA TYR A 263 15.38 -3.63 2.10
C TYR A 263 14.29 -4.68 2.37
N PRO A 264 14.03 -5.62 1.46
CA PRO A 264 13.08 -6.71 1.68
C PRO A 264 13.55 -7.61 2.82
N VAL A 265 12.68 -7.85 3.79
CA VAL A 265 12.93 -8.80 4.89
C VAL A 265 12.22 -10.12 4.68
N TRP A 266 11.21 -10.13 3.83
CA TRP A 266 10.48 -11.30 3.37
C TRP A 266 9.86 -10.98 2.02
N GLY A 267 9.73 -11.98 1.18
CA GLY A 267 8.89 -11.90 0.00
C GLY A 267 8.76 -13.25 -0.68
N ASP A 268 7.83 -13.27 -1.61
CA ASP A 268 7.34 -14.47 -2.27
C ASP A 268 6.91 -14.08 -3.69
N TYR A 269 7.17 -14.97 -4.66
CA TYR A 269 6.73 -14.79 -6.03
C TYR A 269 6.33 -16.12 -6.66
N GLU A 270 5.03 -16.27 -6.91
CA GLU A 270 4.45 -17.53 -7.36
C GLU A 270 3.59 -17.34 -8.62
N LEU A 271 3.53 -18.40 -9.42
CA LEU A 271 2.46 -18.65 -10.38
C LEU A 271 1.48 -19.65 -9.77
N ARG A 272 0.18 -19.36 -9.86
CA ARG A 272 -0.88 -20.19 -9.26
C ARG A 272 -1.95 -20.56 -10.27
N ASP A 273 -2.58 -21.71 -10.06
CA ASP A 273 -3.72 -22.17 -10.86
C ASP A 273 -5.05 -21.53 -10.41
N GLY A 274 -6.17 -21.96 -10.99
CA GLY A 274 -7.51 -21.47 -10.68
C GLY A 274 -8.04 -21.86 -9.30
N ASP A 275 -7.46 -22.89 -8.67
CA ASP A 275 -7.74 -23.29 -7.28
C ASP A 275 -6.83 -22.56 -6.28
N ASN A 276 -5.97 -21.65 -6.79
CA ASN A 276 -4.98 -20.88 -6.04
C ASN A 276 -3.87 -21.75 -5.42
N ASP A 277 -3.59 -22.92 -6.02
CA ASP A 277 -2.46 -23.77 -5.70
C ASP A 277 -1.20 -23.34 -6.48
N THR A 278 -0.04 -23.41 -5.83
CA THR A 278 1.24 -23.02 -6.42
C THR A 278 1.64 -23.95 -7.55
N SER A 279 1.67 -23.43 -8.78
CA SER A 279 2.16 -24.11 -9.98
C SER A 279 3.66 -23.93 -10.19
N PHE A 280 4.20 -22.79 -9.79
CA PHE A 280 5.62 -22.48 -9.87
C PHE A 280 6.00 -21.40 -8.85
N GLU A 281 7.20 -21.50 -8.28
CA GLU A 281 7.75 -20.55 -7.31
C GLU A 281 9.08 -20.01 -7.86
N PHE A 282 9.22 -18.69 -7.91
CA PHE A 282 10.43 -18.02 -8.36
C PHE A 282 11.39 -17.79 -7.18
N ASP A 283 12.69 -17.70 -7.46
CA ASP A 283 13.67 -17.30 -6.43
C ASP A 283 13.47 -15.84 -6.03
N THR A 284 13.14 -15.64 -4.76
CA THR A 284 13.00 -14.34 -4.10
C THR A 284 13.99 -14.18 -2.95
N SER A 285 15.27 -14.44 -3.20
CA SER A 285 16.35 -14.26 -2.22
C SER A 285 16.60 -12.80 -1.81
N PHE A 286 16.17 -11.82 -2.62
CA PHE A 286 16.33 -10.37 -2.43
C PHE A 286 17.76 -9.95 -2.08
N SER A 287 18.66 -10.00 -3.06
CA SER A 287 20.08 -9.66 -2.88
C SER A 287 20.37 -8.15 -2.81
N GLN A 288 19.41 -7.29 -3.19
CA GLN A 288 19.59 -5.85 -3.27
C GLN A 288 18.43 -5.05 -2.63
N PRO A 289 18.70 -3.85 -2.08
CA PRO A 289 17.65 -2.94 -1.63
C PRO A 289 16.92 -2.29 -2.82
N PHE A 290 15.63 -2.07 -2.68
CA PHE A 290 14.87 -1.23 -3.61
C PHE A 290 15.11 0.25 -3.31
N PHE A 291 15.42 1.02 -4.35
CA PHE A 291 15.48 2.48 -4.28
C PHE A 291 14.31 3.06 -5.08
N SER A 292 13.64 4.09 -4.57
CA SER A 292 12.60 4.78 -5.31
C SER A 292 12.82 6.29 -5.27
N VAL A 293 12.48 6.96 -6.35
CA VAL A 293 12.39 8.43 -6.44
C VAL A 293 10.99 8.83 -6.85
N GLY A 294 10.59 10.06 -6.56
CA GLY A 294 9.27 10.49 -6.97
C GLY A 294 8.98 11.96 -6.77
N ILE A 295 7.88 12.38 -7.38
CA ILE A 295 7.32 13.72 -7.26
C ILE A 295 5.99 13.65 -6.52
N LYS A 296 5.68 14.68 -5.75
CA LYS A 296 4.50 14.78 -4.90
C LYS A 296 3.86 16.15 -5.07
N PHE A 297 2.53 16.18 -5.10
CA PHE A 297 1.74 17.39 -5.08
C PHE A 297 0.66 17.31 -4.01
N ASN A 298 0.66 18.27 -3.10
CA ASN A 298 -0.25 18.33 -1.97
C ASN A 298 -0.60 19.79 -1.60
N PRO A 299 -1.66 20.36 -2.18
CA PRO A 299 -2.08 21.74 -1.93
C PRO A 299 -2.65 21.94 -0.52
N ILE A 300 -3.04 20.87 0.16
CA ILE A 300 -3.64 20.88 1.52
C ILE A 300 -2.66 20.43 2.61
N ARG A 301 -1.37 20.30 2.28
CA ARG A 301 -0.33 19.82 3.19
C ARG A 301 -0.28 20.59 4.51
N SER A 302 -0.44 21.91 4.47
CA SER A 302 -0.43 22.74 5.69
C SER A 302 -1.58 22.40 6.64
N LEU A 303 -2.75 22.02 6.10
CA LEU A 303 -3.90 21.57 6.89
C LEU A 303 -3.65 20.19 7.49
N GLN A 304 -3.07 19.27 6.72
CA GLN A 304 -2.71 17.92 7.18
C GLN A 304 -1.62 17.93 8.24
N ASN A 305 -0.69 18.88 8.16
CA ASN A 305 0.36 19.07 9.15
C ASN A 305 -0.10 19.72 10.47
N SER A 306 -1.36 20.12 10.56
CA SER A 306 -1.88 20.78 11.76
C SER A 306 -1.98 19.81 12.94
N LEU A 307 -1.88 20.35 14.16
CA LEU A 307 -2.07 19.59 15.39
C LEU A 307 -3.53 19.23 15.68
N LYS A 308 -4.44 19.47 14.73
CA LYS A 308 -5.85 19.06 14.74
C LYS A 308 -6.11 18.11 13.56
N PRO A 309 -6.87 17.03 13.77
CA PRO A 309 -7.28 16.16 12.67
C PRO A 309 -8.23 16.90 11.71
N LEU A 310 -8.20 16.50 10.44
CA LEU A 310 -9.12 16.98 9.38
C LEU A 310 -10.56 16.47 9.59
#